data_AF-A0A968A9M0-F1
#
_entry.id   AF-A0A968A9M0-F1
#
_cell.length_a   1.000
_cell.length_b   1.000
_cell.length_c   1.000
_cell.angle_alpha   90.00
_cell.angle_beta   90.00
_cell.angle_gamma   90.00
#
_symmetry.space_group_name_H-M   'P 1'
#
loop_
_entity.id
_entity.type
_entity.pdbx_description
1 polymer ?
#
loop_
_entity_poly.entity_id
_entity_poly.type
_entity_poly.pdbx_seq_one_letter_code
_entity_poly.pdbx_strand_id
1 'polypeptide(L)'
;MSGDAKTVYVDCDAGRRLGCRTYCCRLLVKLKPHEMAESVNGLPAKGYVDKNSQGLCVHMDSETWLCKIWESRPETCREYTCNDDFMLQVAIREGFENIADLARKTTTAYIPKETYVKVPTISEGEVLSEPKES
;
A
#
# COMPACT_ATOMS: atom_id res chain seq x y z
N MET A 1 -0.45 22.37 -16.74
CA MET A 1 -1.32 22.38 -15.54
C MET A 1 -0.88 21.22 -14.68
N SER A 2 -0.01 21.46 -13.70
CA SER A 2 0.34 20.44 -12.72
C SER A 2 -0.87 20.27 -11.82
N GLY A 3 -1.64 19.21 -12.04
CA GLY A 3 -2.58 18.75 -11.03
C GLY A 3 -1.73 18.16 -9.93
N ASP A 4 -1.45 18.93 -8.87
CA ASP A 4 -0.82 18.39 -7.67
C ASP A 4 -1.72 17.28 -7.14
N ALA A 5 -1.31 16.04 -7.40
CA ALA A 5 -2.07 14.91 -6.95
C ALA A 5 -2.00 14.84 -5.43
N LYS A 6 -3.16 14.95 -4.79
CA LYS A 6 -3.29 15.04 -3.34
C LYS A 6 -2.81 13.74 -2.70
N THR A 7 -1.83 13.83 -1.80
CA THR A 7 -1.42 12.71 -0.94
C THR A 7 -2.59 12.24 -0.09
N VAL A 8 -2.83 10.93 -0.10
CA VAL A 8 -3.79 10.24 0.75
C VAL A 8 -3.08 9.75 2.01
N TYR A 9 -3.57 10.19 3.16
CA TYR A 9 -3.09 9.78 4.46
C TYR A 9 -4.09 8.80 5.08
N VAL A 10 -3.63 7.58 5.34
CA VAL A 10 -4.42 6.52 5.98
C VAL A 10 -3.79 6.13 7.31
N ASP A 11 -4.61 5.81 8.29
CA ASP A 11 -4.17 5.19 9.53
C ASP A 11 -3.81 3.73 9.25
N CYS A 12 -2.52 3.50 8.96
CA CYS A 12 -2.01 2.15 8.72
C CYS A 12 -2.17 1.25 9.95
N ASP A 13 -2.19 1.81 11.16
CA ASP A 13 -2.32 1.09 12.41
C ASP A 13 -3.73 0.54 12.59
N ALA A 14 -4.73 1.40 12.42
CA ALA A 14 -6.13 0.99 12.38
C ALA A 14 -6.38 -0.01 11.23
N GLY A 15 -5.79 0.23 10.05
CA GLY A 15 -5.88 -0.71 8.93
C GLY A 15 -5.34 -2.10 9.27
N ARG A 16 -4.22 -2.20 10.00
CA ARG A 16 -3.66 -3.49 10.43
C ARG A 16 -4.55 -4.18 11.46
N ARG A 17 -5.14 -3.43 12.42
CA ARG A 17 -6.13 -3.97 13.36
C ARG A 17 -7.38 -4.50 12.66
N LEU A 18 -7.76 -3.91 11.52
CA LEU A 18 -8.84 -4.40 10.66
C LEU A 18 -8.46 -5.63 9.82
N GLY A 19 -7.19 -6.08 9.85
CA GLY A 19 -6.74 -7.25 9.12
C GLY A 19 -6.19 -6.98 7.71
N CYS A 20 -5.83 -5.72 7.38
CA CYS A 20 -5.24 -5.44 6.06
C CYS A 20 -3.89 -6.12 5.83
N ARG A 21 -3.19 -6.54 6.90
CA ARG A 21 -1.90 -7.27 6.87
C ARG A 21 -0.87 -6.65 5.93
N THR A 22 -0.71 -5.32 5.96
CA THR A 22 0.20 -4.58 5.05
C THR A 22 -0.02 -4.89 3.56
N TYR A 23 -1.29 -5.05 3.16
CA TYR A 23 -1.71 -5.35 1.80
C TYR A 23 -1.06 -4.47 0.72
N CYS A 24 -1.02 -3.14 0.94
CA CYS A 24 -0.38 -2.22 0.00
C CYS A 24 1.08 -2.56 -0.28
N CYS A 25 1.82 -3.07 0.71
CA CYS A 25 3.21 -3.47 0.56
C CYS A 25 3.39 -4.76 -0.26
N ARG A 26 2.32 -5.49 -0.59
CA ARG A 26 2.35 -6.68 -1.48
C ARG A 26 1.93 -6.36 -2.91
N LEU A 27 1.39 -5.17 -3.16
CA LEU A 27 1.00 -4.74 -4.51
C LEU A 27 2.20 -4.52 -5.43
N LEU A 28 2.02 -4.76 -6.73
CA LEU A 28 2.99 -4.34 -7.74
C LEU A 28 2.81 -2.84 -8.00
N VAL A 29 3.65 -2.02 -7.38
CA VAL A 29 3.59 -0.56 -7.50
C VAL A 29 4.47 -0.10 -8.65
N LYS A 30 3.85 0.45 -9.70
CA LYS A 30 4.56 1.07 -10.81
C LYS A 30 5.02 2.48 -10.42
N LEU A 31 6.30 2.77 -10.62
CA LEU A 31 6.88 4.10 -10.44
C LEU A 31 6.46 5.03 -11.59
N LYS A 32 6.25 6.31 -11.30
CA LYS A 32 6.05 7.31 -12.35
C LYS A 32 7.37 7.60 -13.07
N PRO A 33 7.35 8.05 -14.34
CA PRO A 33 8.58 8.22 -15.13
C PRO A 33 9.67 9.08 -14.46
N HIS A 34 9.28 10.09 -13.68
CA HIS A 34 10.22 10.97 -12.98
C HIS A 34 10.81 10.36 -11.69
N GLU A 35 10.28 9.23 -11.22
CA GLU A 35 10.75 8.48 -10.06
C GLU A 35 11.52 7.21 -10.46
N MET A 36 11.56 6.90 -11.76
CA MET A 36 12.29 5.75 -12.29
C MET A 36 13.78 6.07 -12.36
N ALA A 37 14.61 5.09 -11.99
CA ALA A 37 16.05 5.20 -12.20
C ALA A 37 16.36 5.31 -13.70
N GLU A 38 17.46 5.99 -14.06
CA GLU A 38 17.88 6.09 -15.45
C GLU A 38 18.19 4.71 -16.05
N SER A 39 17.92 4.57 -17.35
CA SER A 39 18.33 3.38 -18.10
C SER A 39 19.84 3.29 -18.16
N VAL A 40 20.41 2.16 -17.74
CA VAL A 40 21.86 1.92 -17.80
C VAL A 40 22.15 0.96 -18.94
N ASN A 41 23.07 1.33 -19.84
CA ASN A 41 23.56 0.48 -20.94
C ASN A 41 22.45 -0.10 -21.85
N GLY A 42 21.40 0.67 -22.12
CA GLY A 42 20.28 0.24 -22.96
C GLY A 42 19.30 -0.74 -22.30
N LEU A 43 19.49 -1.06 -21.00
CA LEU A 43 18.51 -1.79 -20.22
C LEU A 43 17.36 -0.85 -19.83
N PRO A 44 16.10 -1.32 -19.86
CA PRO A 44 14.96 -0.50 -19.46
C PRO A 44 15.09 -0.08 -18.00
N ALA A 45 14.81 1.19 -17.74
CA ALA A 45 14.68 1.75 -16.41
C ALA A 45 13.73 0.90 -15.54
N LYS A 46 14.10 0.68 -14.28
CA LYS A 46 13.28 -0.09 -13.35
C LYS A 46 11.98 0.66 -13.06
N GLY A 47 10.87 0.10 -13.51
CA GLY A 47 9.55 0.74 -13.43
C GLY A 47 8.71 0.38 -12.22
N TYR A 48 9.21 -0.42 -11.28
CA TYR A 48 8.44 -0.90 -10.13
C TYR A 48 9.24 -0.83 -8.84
N VAL A 49 8.53 -0.68 -7.72
CA VAL A 49 9.10 -0.78 -6.37
C VAL A 49 9.53 -2.22 -6.08
N ASP A 50 10.70 -2.37 -5.46
CA ASP A 50 11.32 -3.67 -5.20
C ASP A 50 10.56 -4.49 -4.17
N LYS A 51 10.60 -5.81 -4.38
CA LYS A 51 10.11 -6.80 -3.43
C LYS A 51 11.27 -7.60 -2.85
N ASN A 52 11.18 -7.93 -1.57
CA ASN A 52 12.06 -8.90 -0.94
C ASN A 52 11.66 -10.34 -1.35
N SER A 53 12.40 -11.34 -0.86
CA SER A 53 12.15 -12.77 -1.13
C SER A 53 10.79 -13.28 -0.64
N GLN A 54 10.12 -12.55 0.26
CA GLN A 54 8.77 -12.87 0.76
C GLN A 54 7.66 -12.15 -0.04
N GLY A 55 8.01 -11.40 -1.08
CA GLY A 55 7.03 -10.65 -1.88
C GLY A 55 6.53 -9.36 -1.22
N LEU A 56 7.21 -8.88 -0.18
CA LEU A 56 6.92 -7.62 0.50
C LEU A 56 7.78 -6.48 -0.08
N CYS A 57 7.23 -5.27 -0.11
CA CYS A 57 7.98 -4.06 -0.44
C CYS A 57 9.26 -3.96 0.41
N VAL A 58 10.40 -3.68 -0.21
CA VAL A 58 11.69 -3.54 0.51
C VAL A 58 11.70 -2.42 1.55
N HIS A 59 10.78 -1.45 1.44
CA HIS A 59 10.65 -0.36 2.38
C HIS A 59 9.71 -0.68 3.57
N MET A 60 9.10 -1.86 3.60
CA MET A 60 8.30 -2.31 4.74
C MET A 60 9.23 -2.69 5.90
N ASP A 61 8.91 -2.21 7.08
CA ASP A 61 9.62 -2.51 8.32
C ASP A 61 9.12 -3.84 8.90
N SER A 62 10.00 -4.84 9.02
CA SER A 62 9.60 -6.18 9.46
C SER A 62 9.23 -6.29 10.94
N GLU A 63 9.60 -5.31 11.75
CA GLU A 63 9.31 -5.30 13.19
C GLU A 63 7.97 -4.60 13.46
N THR A 64 7.80 -3.40 12.91
CA THR A 64 6.63 -2.54 13.14
C THR A 64 5.51 -2.76 12.13
N TRP A 65 5.82 -3.37 10.99
CA TRP A 65 4.93 -3.53 9.83
C TRP A 65 4.47 -2.19 9.22
N LEU A 66 5.24 -1.12 9.44
CA LEU A 66 5.02 0.21 8.88
C LEU A 66 5.93 0.47 7.66
N CYS A 67 5.64 1.54 6.91
CA CYS A 67 6.49 1.95 5.79
C CYS A 67 7.61 2.86 6.31
N LYS A 68 8.87 2.46 6.10
CA LYS A 68 10.05 3.23 6.54
C LYS A 68 10.26 4.54 5.77
N ILE A 69 9.64 4.67 4.60
CA ILE A 69 9.76 5.85 3.73
C ILE A 69 8.44 6.60 3.63
N TRP A 70 7.58 6.57 4.65
CA TRP A 70 6.21 7.06 4.56
C TRP A 70 6.07 8.47 3.92
N GLU A 71 6.95 9.39 4.33
CA GLU A 71 6.99 10.78 3.84
C GLU A 71 7.52 10.91 2.41
N SER A 72 8.45 10.03 2.02
CA SER A 72 9.09 10.01 0.70
C SER A 72 8.61 8.86 -0.20
N ARG A 73 7.44 8.28 0.12
CA ARG A 73 6.81 7.21 -0.67
C ARG A 73 6.67 7.65 -2.12
N PRO A 74 6.82 6.74 -3.10
CA PRO A 74 6.56 7.08 -4.51
C PRO A 74 5.18 7.70 -4.72
N GLU A 75 5.01 8.51 -5.76
CA GLU A 75 3.77 9.23 -6.06
C GLU A 75 2.59 8.29 -6.16
N THR A 76 2.74 7.16 -6.85
CA THR A 76 1.72 6.10 -6.92
C THR A 76 1.31 5.58 -5.53
N CYS A 77 2.24 5.49 -4.57
CA CYS A 77 1.94 5.10 -3.20
C CYS A 77 1.26 6.22 -2.40
N ARG A 78 1.55 7.49 -2.69
CA ARG A 78 0.93 8.66 -2.04
C ARG A 78 -0.50 8.85 -2.49
N GLU A 79 -0.78 8.66 -3.78
CA GLU A 79 -2.12 8.80 -4.37
C GLU A 79 -3.05 7.63 -4.02
N TYR A 80 -2.48 6.49 -3.63
CA TYR A 80 -3.24 5.27 -3.41
C TYR A 80 -4.14 5.34 -2.17
N THR A 81 -5.43 5.09 -2.36
CA THR A 81 -6.41 4.85 -1.29
C THR A 81 -6.83 3.38 -1.29
N CYS A 82 -6.67 2.71 -0.14
CA CYS A 82 -7.07 1.32 -0.01
C CYS A 82 -8.59 1.13 0.15
N ASN A 83 -9.31 2.21 0.46
CA ASN A 83 -10.73 2.17 0.80
C ASN A 83 -11.65 1.78 -0.37
N ASP A 84 -11.18 1.95 -1.60
CA ASP A 84 -11.95 1.62 -2.81
C ASP A 84 -11.42 0.37 -3.51
N ASP A 85 -10.41 -0.29 -2.92
CA ASP A 85 -9.78 -1.48 -3.46
C ASP A 85 -10.57 -2.75 -3.07
N PHE A 86 -11.10 -3.46 -4.06
CA PHE A 86 -11.80 -4.73 -3.85
C PHE A 86 -10.90 -5.83 -3.29
N MET A 87 -9.62 -5.88 -3.70
CA MET A 87 -8.70 -6.88 -3.19
C MET A 87 -8.38 -6.66 -1.71
N LEU A 88 -8.40 -5.41 -1.22
CA LEU A 88 -8.34 -5.16 0.23
C LEU A 88 -9.52 -5.85 0.95
N GLN A 89 -10.72 -5.79 0.37
CA GLN A 89 -11.92 -6.33 1.00
C GLN A 89 -11.87 -7.85 1.14
N VAL A 90 -11.29 -8.53 0.15
CA VAL A 90 -11.00 -9.97 0.23
C VAL A 90 -9.87 -10.23 1.23
N ALA A 91 -8.80 -9.43 1.20
CA ALA A 91 -7.66 -9.57 2.12
C ALA A 91 -8.07 -9.49 3.60
N ILE A 92 -8.94 -8.55 3.95
CA ILE A 92 -9.45 -8.37 5.32
C ILE A 92 -10.32 -9.56 5.76
N ARG A 93 -11.18 -10.08 4.88
CA ARG A 93 -12.18 -11.11 5.24
C ARG A 93 -11.62 -12.53 5.23
N GLU A 94 -10.77 -12.84 4.26
CA GLU A 94 -10.29 -14.20 4.02
C GLU A 94 -8.82 -14.38 4.42
N GLY A 95 -8.08 -13.29 4.60
CA GLY A 95 -6.63 -13.34 4.69
C GLY A 95 -5.99 -13.83 3.39
N PHE A 96 -4.66 -13.72 3.31
CA PHE A 96 -3.90 -14.12 2.14
C PHE A 96 -2.43 -14.33 2.50
N GLU A 97 -1.76 -15.18 1.73
CA GLU A 97 -0.33 -15.49 1.91
C GLU A 97 0.55 -14.57 1.05
N ASN A 98 0.16 -14.40 -0.22
CA ASN A 98 0.86 -13.59 -1.21
C ASN A 98 -0.14 -13.01 -2.22
N ILE A 99 0.35 -12.14 -3.12
CA ILE A 99 -0.53 -11.43 -4.06
C ILE A 99 -1.22 -12.36 -5.07
N ALA A 100 -0.59 -13.48 -5.45
CA ALA A 100 -1.20 -14.45 -6.36
C ALA A 100 -2.34 -15.23 -5.70
N ASP A 101 -2.19 -15.59 -4.41
CA ASP A 101 -3.28 -16.17 -3.61
C ASP A 101 -4.48 -15.22 -3.53
N LEU A 102 -4.22 -13.95 -3.19
CA LEU A 102 -5.27 -12.94 -3.11
C LEU A 102 -5.97 -12.75 -4.46
N ALA A 103 -5.22 -12.66 -5.56
CA ALA A 103 -5.79 -12.54 -6.90
C ALA A 103 -6.71 -13.72 -7.23
N ARG A 104 -6.32 -14.95 -6.91
CA ARG A 104 -7.18 -16.13 -7.11
C ARG A 104 -8.46 -16.04 -6.27
N LYS A 105 -8.38 -15.72 -4.98
CA LYS A 105 -9.56 -15.56 -4.11
C LYS A 105 -10.52 -14.50 -4.64
N THR A 106 -9.99 -13.41 -5.21
CA THR A 106 -10.81 -12.33 -5.77
C THR A 106 -11.62 -12.76 -6.99
N THR A 107 -11.24 -13.82 -7.70
CA THR A 107 -12.01 -14.29 -8.89
C THR A 107 -13.35 -14.90 -8.54
N THR A 108 -13.51 -15.42 -7.33
CA THR A 108 -14.74 -16.08 -6.86
C THR A 108 -15.49 -15.28 -5.79
N ALA A 109 -14.88 -14.21 -5.27
CA ALA A 109 -15.46 -13.41 -4.22
C ALA A 109 -16.53 -12.45 -4.76
N TYR A 110 -17.59 -12.26 -3.98
CA TYR A 110 -18.56 -11.18 -4.16
C TYR A 110 -18.72 -10.44 -2.84
N ILE A 111 -18.42 -9.14 -2.83
CA ILE A 111 -18.51 -8.28 -1.64
C ILE A 111 -19.24 -7.01 -2.07
N PRO A 112 -20.47 -6.75 -1.58
CA PRO A 112 -21.21 -5.53 -1.90
C PRO A 112 -20.45 -4.29 -1.40
N LYS A 113 -20.39 -3.22 -2.22
CA LYS A 113 -19.62 -1.99 -1.92
C LYS A 113 -20.06 -1.31 -0.63
N GLU A 114 -21.33 -1.44 -0.28
CA GLU A 114 -21.96 -0.88 0.91
C GLU A 114 -21.42 -1.54 2.18
N THR A 115 -20.86 -2.74 2.05
CA THR A 115 -20.27 -3.51 3.16
C THR A 115 -18.76 -3.35 3.27
N TYR A 116 -18.14 -2.52 2.41
CA TYR A 116 -16.68 -2.36 2.42
C TYR A 116 -16.20 -1.86 3.78
N VAL A 117 -15.20 -2.56 4.31
CA VAL A 117 -14.46 -2.11 5.49
C VAL A 117 -13.64 -0.89 5.06
N LYS A 118 -13.80 0.21 5.79
CA LYS A 118 -13.08 1.46 5.55
C LYS A 118 -11.97 1.63 6.59
N VAL A 119 -10.74 1.75 6.12
CA VAL A 119 -9.58 2.16 6.92
C VAL A 119 -9.69 3.67 7.16
N PRO A 120 -9.58 4.14 8.42
CA PRO A 120 -9.61 5.57 8.73
C PRO A 120 -8.55 6.35 7.95
N THR A 121 -8.92 7.53 7.48
CA THR A 121 -7.97 8.53 6.96
C THR A 121 -7.57 9.48 8.08
N ILE A 122 -6.30 9.89 8.08
CA ILE A 122 -5.78 10.87 9.04
C ILE A 122 -5.40 12.15 8.32
N SER A 123 -5.26 13.25 9.05
CA SER A 123 -4.69 14.47 8.51
C SER A 123 -3.15 14.36 8.39
N GLU A 124 -2.55 15.20 7.55
CA GLU A 124 -1.10 15.23 7.33
C GLU A 124 -0.28 15.36 8.63
N GLY A 125 -0.79 16.08 9.63
CA GLY A 125 -0.11 16.32 10.91
C GLY A 125 -0.29 15.23 11.98
N GLU A 126 -1.22 14.29 11.81
CA GLU A 126 -1.51 13.23 12.80
C GLU A 126 -0.60 11.99 12.63
N VAL A 127 0.10 11.88 11.50
CA VAL A 127 1.03 10.77 11.21
C VAL A 127 2.24 10.77 12.17
N LEU A 128 2.59 11.95 12.72
CA LEU A 128 3.82 12.19 13.48
C LEU A 128 3.67 12.05 15.00
N SER A 129 2.46 11.82 15.54
CA SER A 129 2.34 11.60 16.98
C SER A 129 2.75 10.17 17.32
N GLU A 130 3.98 10.04 17.83
CA GLU A 130 4.50 8.86 18.52
C GLU A 130 3.46 8.28 19.51
N PRO A 131 3.52 6.97 19.83
CA PRO A 131 2.61 6.40 20.81
C PRO A 131 2.76 7.17 22.12
N LYS A 132 1.68 7.79 22.59
CA LYS A 132 1.60 8.21 24.00
C LYS A 132 1.67 6.94 24.84
N GLU A 133 2.85 6.62 25.36
CA GLU A 133 2.99 5.72 26.49
C GLU A 133 1.99 6.16 27.58
N SER A 134 1.17 5.21 28.01
CA SER A 134 0.25 5.34 29.14
C SER A 134 0.68 4.35 30.21
#